data_AF-A0A939IMV3-F1
#
_entry.id   AF-A0A939IMV3-F1
#
_cell.length_a   1.000
_cell.length_b   1.000
_cell.length_c   1.000
_cell.angle_alpha   90.00
_cell.angle_beta   90.00
_cell.angle_gamma   90.00
#
_symmetry.space_group_name_H-M   'P 1'
#
loop_
_entity.id
_entity.type
_entity.pdbx_description
1 polymer ?
#
loop_
_entity_poly.entity_id
_entity_poly.type
_entity_poly.pdbx_seq_one_letter_code
_entity_poly.pdbx_strand_id
1 'polypeptide(L)'
;MPKILAEYIDRLCTVEMRGKGKNIPRGVLSTFYNAALEEGGGDPLSFRAAELLINSCSPGKTVFIFCNAGVAPYLPYGETDGPLGGVAIAHAINAATGAIPVFISSDAHSPPVVSVARAAGFQVVEPDIALQRPRWAAIDERYNELDIENEKALELIERYDPVAMVSVECTAPNSEGVYCSILGFPVVGVPAYHNFFRIASDRLIPTIGVGDGGNEIGCGRILKTVRELRGIPVGGNDPAATIKTDVLFFAGVSNWGGYGIAAMIAFLSENPKAFHSDVTERRMLDAVVSAGAADGAEASLNPNVDMIDNRVHIDLVNILHTMVMNALQPLERPF
;
A
#
# COMPACT_ATOMS: atom_id res chain seq x y z
N MET A 1 15.65 19.75 3.26
CA MET A 1 16.12 18.51 3.93
C MET A 1 15.11 17.37 3.81
N PRO A 2 13.80 17.52 4.13
CA PRO A 2 12.84 16.41 4.01
C PRO A 2 12.72 15.83 2.59
N LYS A 3 12.59 16.71 1.58
CA LYS A 3 12.51 16.30 0.16
C LYS A 3 13.77 15.61 -0.35
N ILE A 4 14.95 15.95 0.19
CA ILE A 4 16.20 15.29 -0.21
C ILE A 4 16.22 13.84 0.31
N LEU A 5 15.88 13.63 1.58
CA LEU A 5 15.76 12.28 2.13
C LEU A 5 14.73 11.46 1.34
N ALA A 6 13.56 12.06 1.08
CA ALA A 6 12.47 11.43 0.35
C ALA A 6 12.87 11.00 -1.08
N GLU A 7 13.65 11.82 -1.79
CA GLU A 7 14.18 11.45 -3.12
C GLU A 7 14.97 10.14 -3.08
N TYR A 8 15.83 9.96 -2.07
CA TYR A 8 16.61 8.73 -1.94
C TYR A 8 15.78 7.56 -1.42
N ILE A 9 14.79 7.81 -0.55
CA ILE A 9 13.83 6.78 -0.12
C ILE A 9 13.07 6.26 -1.33
N ASP A 10 12.54 7.15 -2.15
CA ASP A 10 11.79 6.80 -3.36
C ASP A 10 12.67 6.05 -4.36
N ARG A 11 13.92 6.50 -4.53
CA ARG A 11 14.91 5.81 -5.37
C ARG A 11 15.17 4.38 -4.90
N LEU A 12 15.24 4.14 -3.60
CA LEU A 12 15.40 2.79 -3.05
C LEU A 12 14.14 1.94 -3.29
N CYS A 13 12.96 2.50 -3.08
CA CYS A 13 11.67 1.82 -3.26
C CYS A 13 11.31 1.59 -4.75
N THR A 14 12.09 2.15 -5.67
CA THR A 14 11.92 2.05 -7.13
C THR A 14 13.09 1.34 -7.81
N VAL A 15 13.92 0.61 -7.05
CA VAL A 15 14.92 -0.29 -7.63
C VAL A 15 14.21 -1.47 -8.28
N GLU A 16 14.37 -1.66 -9.59
CA GLU A 16 13.71 -2.75 -10.29
C GLU A 16 14.38 -4.10 -10.03
N MET A 17 13.66 -5.01 -9.36
CA MET A 17 14.12 -6.37 -9.07
C MET A 17 13.26 -7.46 -9.74
N ARG A 18 12.37 -7.06 -10.66
CA ARG A 18 11.40 -7.97 -11.31
C ARG A 18 12.05 -9.19 -11.96
N GLY A 19 11.48 -10.36 -11.70
CA GLY A 19 11.86 -11.62 -12.34
C GLY A 19 11.72 -11.59 -13.86
N LYS A 20 12.40 -12.51 -14.56
CA LYS A 20 12.32 -12.63 -16.03
C LYS A 20 11.00 -13.34 -16.43
N GLY A 21 9.90 -12.61 -16.46
CA GLY A 21 8.64 -13.09 -17.03
C GLY A 21 8.65 -13.03 -18.56
N LYS A 22 8.04 -14.00 -19.25
CA LYS A 22 7.99 -14.03 -20.73
C LYS A 22 7.35 -12.77 -21.33
N ASN A 23 6.49 -12.08 -20.58
CA ASN A 23 5.67 -10.96 -21.06
C ASN A 23 5.58 -9.79 -20.04
N ILE A 24 6.54 -9.67 -19.12
CA ILE A 24 6.63 -8.54 -18.20
C ILE A 24 7.84 -7.69 -18.64
N PRO A 25 7.65 -6.44 -19.11
CA PRO A 25 8.75 -5.61 -19.55
C PRO A 25 9.67 -5.26 -18.37
N ARG A 26 10.98 -5.29 -18.61
CA ARG A 26 12.02 -4.78 -17.69
C ARG A 26 12.51 -3.41 -18.17
N GLY A 27 12.99 -2.59 -17.24
CA GLY A 27 13.53 -1.26 -17.51
C GLY A 27 12.46 -0.18 -17.59
N VAL A 28 11.23 -0.46 -17.14
CA VAL A 28 10.08 0.44 -17.25
C VAL A 28 9.70 1.11 -15.92
N LEU A 29 10.18 0.58 -14.79
CA LEU A 29 9.81 1.04 -13.46
C LEU A 29 10.12 2.53 -13.24
N SER A 30 11.31 2.98 -13.64
CA SER A 30 11.70 4.39 -13.52
C SER A 30 10.81 5.31 -14.35
N THR A 31 10.32 4.86 -15.52
CA THR A 31 9.39 5.62 -16.33
C THR A 31 8.01 5.75 -15.66
N PHE A 32 7.51 4.69 -15.03
CA PHE A 32 6.27 4.76 -14.26
C PHE A 32 6.38 5.68 -13.05
N TYR A 33 7.46 5.55 -12.27
CA TYR A 33 7.72 6.43 -11.13
C TYR A 33 7.82 7.90 -11.57
N ASN A 34 8.60 8.19 -12.62
CA ASN A 34 8.75 9.56 -13.12
C ASN A 34 7.42 10.14 -13.61
N ALA A 35 6.57 9.35 -14.27
CA ALA A 35 5.24 9.80 -14.66
C ALA A 35 4.37 10.14 -13.44
N ALA A 36 4.43 9.33 -12.37
CA ALA A 36 3.70 9.61 -11.13
C ALA A 36 4.24 10.85 -10.41
N LEU A 37 5.56 11.05 -10.42
CA LEU A 37 6.26 12.21 -9.89
C LEU A 37 5.87 13.50 -10.63
N GLU A 38 5.90 13.48 -11.96
CA GLU A 38 5.53 14.61 -12.83
C GLU A 38 4.05 14.99 -12.67
N GLU A 39 3.14 14.02 -12.75
CA GLU A 39 1.71 14.22 -12.46
C GLU A 39 1.48 14.73 -11.02
N GLY A 40 2.40 14.41 -10.11
CA GLY A 40 2.40 14.84 -8.73
C GLY A 40 2.97 16.23 -8.45
N GLY A 41 3.43 16.95 -9.48
CA GLY A 41 4.04 18.28 -9.33
C GLY A 41 5.53 18.26 -8.98
N GLY A 42 6.20 17.12 -9.11
CA GLY A 42 7.67 16.99 -9.04
C GLY A 42 8.27 16.73 -7.66
N ASP A 43 7.47 16.81 -6.59
CA ASP A 43 7.93 16.47 -5.24
C ASP A 43 7.93 14.95 -5.02
N PRO A 44 8.92 14.38 -4.28
CA PRO A 44 8.98 12.95 -3.99
C PRO A 44 7.66 12.39 -3.43
N LEU A 45 7.29 11.22 -3.92
CA LEU A 45 6.00 10.58 -3.66
C LEU A 45 5.88 10.13 -2.19
N SER A 46 6.95 9.63 -1.55
CA SER A 46 6.94 9.36 -0.11
C SER A 46 6.67 10.61 0.71
N PHE A 47 7.32 11.74 0.36
CA PHE A 47 7.13 13.02 1.05
C PHE A 47 5.70 13.50 0.93
N ARG A 48 5.14 13.53 -0.28
CA ARG A 48 3.76 14.00 -0.50
C ARG A 48 2.74 13.15 0.24
N ALA A 49 2.88 11.83 0.18
CA ALA A 49 2.00 10.90 0.89
C ALA A 49 2.10 11.05 2.42
N ALA A 50 3.33 11.11 2.95
CA ALA A 50 3.55 11.26 4.39
C ALA A 50 3.04 12.62 4.93
N GLU A 51 3.29 13.70 4.20
CA GLU A 51 2.80 15.05 4.55
C GLU A 51 1.26 15.11 4.53
N LEU A 52 0.62 14.52 3.51
CA LEU A 52 -0.84 14.42 3.44
C LEU A 52 -1.40 13.70 4.67
N LEU A 53 -0.85 12.53 5.02
CA LEU A 53 -1.32 11.75 6.17
C LEU A 53 -1.10 12.46 7.50
N ILE A 54 0.08 13.04 7.73
CA ILE A 54 0.38 13.77 8.98
C ILE A 54 -0.56 14.97 9.15
N ASN A 55 -0.87 15.69 8.07
CA ASN A 55 -1.73 16.87 8.14
C ASN A 55 -3.21 16.53 8.28
N SER A 56 -3.66 15.37 7.79
CA SER A 56 -5.05 14.92 7.89
C SER A 56 -5.35 14.18 9.19
N CYS A 57 -4.37 13.49 9.77
CA CYS A 57 -4.57 12.59 10.90
C CYS A 57 -4.37 13.26 12.26
N SER A 58 -5.18 12.85 13.24
CA SER A 58 -5.09 13.30 14.63
C SER A 58 -5.65 12.24 15.58
N PRO A 59 -5.38 12.33 16.91
CA PRO A 59 -5.79 11.31 17.86
C PRO A 59 -7.30 11.02 17.81
N GLY A 60 -7.66 9.74 17.69
CA GLY A 60 -9.06 9.28 17.69
C GLY A 60 -9.80 9.44 16.36
N LYS A 61 -9.21 10.08 15.34
CA LYS A 61 -9.71 10.03 13.96
C LYS A 61 -9.37 8.69 13.31
N THR A 62 -10.15 8.26 12.33
CA THR A 62 -9.93 6.99 11.62
C THR A 62 -9.27 7.21 10.26
N VAL A 63 -8.49 6.22 9.82
CA VAL A 63 -7.91 6.18 8.47
C VAL A 63 -8.22 4.83 7.88
N PHE A 64 -8.77 4.81 6.66
CA PHE A 64 -9.05 3.56 5.97
C PHE A 64 -7.80 3.06 5.26
N ILE A 65 -7.50 1.78 5.47
CA ILE A 65 -6.40 1.09 4.82
C ILE A 65 -6.98 -0.10 4.04
N PHE A 66 -6.74 -0.12 2.75
CA PHE A 66 -7.11 -1.18 1.82
C PHE A 66 -5.84 -1.86 1.37
N CYS A 67 -5.81 -3.19 1.45
CA CYS A 67 -4.67 -3.98 1.03
C CYS A 67 -5.12 -5.18 0.20
N ASN A 68 -4.16 -5.71 -0.55
CA ASN A 68 -4.14 -7.05 -1.11
C ASN A 68 -4.84 -7.17 -2.48
N ALA A 69 -4.12 -7.80 -3.42
CA ALA A 69 -4.63 -8.23 -4.70
C ALA A 69 -4.68 -9.76 -4.75
N GLY A 70 -5.16 -10.31 -5.87
CA GLY A 70 -5.29 -11.76 -6.01
C GLY A 70 -6.55 -12.33 -5.37
N VAL A 71 -7.10 -13.33 -6.05
CA VAL A 71 -8.37 -13.97 -5.71
C VAL A 71 -8.32 -15.45 -6.08
N ALA A 72 -9.29 -16.21 -5.59
CA ALA A 72 -9.46 -17.60 -5.98
C ALA A 72 -9.64 -17.74 -7.51
N PRO A 73 -9.14 -18.82 -8.13
CA PRO A 73 -8.52 -19.99 -7.49
C PRO A 73 -7.00 -19.84 -7.24
N TYR A 74 -6.34 -18.84 -7.81
CA TYR A 74 -4.87 -18.77 -7.80
C TYR A 74 -4.30 -18.21 -6.50
N LEU A 75 -4.96 -17.20 -5.94
CA LEU A 75 -4.56 -16.50 -4.72
C LEU A 75 -5.78 -16.37 -3.80
N PRO A 76 -6.31 -17.48 -3.25
CA PRO A 76 -7.60 -17.50 -2.55
C PRO A 76 -7.67 -16.63 -1.30
N TYR A 77 -6.52 -16.28 -0.70
CA TYR A 77 -6.41 -15.36 0.43
C TYR A 77 -5.64 -14.08 0.04
N GLY A 78 -5.52 -13.83 -1.26
CA GLY A 78 -4.69 -12.78 -1.83
C GLY A 78 -3.18 -13.11 -1.81
N GLU A 79 -2.38 -12.09 -2.07
CA GLU A 79 -0.93 -12.16 -2.17
C GLU A 79 -0.18 -11.52 -0.98
N THR A 80 1.14 -11.74 -0.98
CA THR A 80 2.05 -11.17 0.02
C THR A 80 2.37 -9.70 -0.24
N ASP A 81 2.17 -9.19 -1.46
CA ASP A 81 2.30 -7.76 -1.75
C ASP A 81 1.02 -6.99 -1.41
N GLY A 82 1.17 -5.84 -0.76
CA GLY A 82 0.06 -5.04 -0.22
C GLY A 82 -0.04 -5.05 1.32
N PRO A 83 -0.36 -6.20 1.96
CA PRO A 83 -0.64 -6.25 3.38
C PRO A 83 0.46 -5.67 4.28
N LEU A 84 1.73 -5.94 3.99
CA LEU A 84 2.84 -5.48 4.83
C LEU A 84 3.04 -3.97 4.69
N GLY A 85 2.98 -3.44 3.47
CA GLY A 85 3.09 -2.00 3.20
C GLY A 85 1.94 -1.21 3.82
N GLY A 86 0.71 -1.69 3.66
CA GLY A 86 -0.47 -1.06 4.27
C GLY A 86 -0.41 -1.08 5.79
N VAL A 87 -0.01 -2.19 6.40
CA VAL A 87 0.19 -2.27 7.85
C VAL A 87 1.36 -1.41 8.32
N ALA A 88 2.44 -1.28 7.55
CA ALA A 88 3.55 -0.39 7.88
C ALA A 88 3.11 1.08 7.90
N ILE A 89 2.30 1.51 6.92
CA ILE A 89 1.69 2.85 6.91
C ILE A 89 0.76 3.01 8.12
N ALA A 90 -0.11 2.03 8.38
CA ALA A 90 -1.04 2.03 9.51
C ALA A 90 -0.31 2.19 10.86
N HIS A 91 0.77 1.43 11.05
CA HIS A 91 1.65 1.49 12.22
C HIS A 91 2.27 2.87 12.37
N ALA A 92 2.82 3.42 11.29
CA ALA A 92 3.45 4.74 11.32
C ALA A 92 2.46 5.86 11.63
N ILE A 93 1.28 5.87 11.01
CA ILE A 93 0.21 6.84 11.29
C ILE A 93 -0.23 6.75 12.74
N ASN A 94 -0.49 5.54 13.25
CA ASN A 94 -0.93 5.34 14.63
C ASN A 94 0.12 5.82 15.63
N ALA A 95 1.39 5.48 15.41
CA ALA A 95 2.50 5.86 16.27
C ALA A 95 2.79 7.37 16.23
N ALA A 96 2.67 8.01 15.07
CA ALA A 96 2.97 9.44 14.90
C ALA A 96 1.81 10.36 15.30
N THR A 97 0.56 9.98 15.02
CA THR A 97 -0.61 10.88 15.10
C THR A 97 -1.68 10.41 16.08
N GLY A 98 -1.69 9.12 16.45
CA GLY A 98 -2.76 8.53 17.26
C GLY A 98 -4.06 8.29 16.51
N ALA A 99 -4.11 8.48 15.19
CA ALA A 99 -5.24 8.06 14.38
C ALA A 99 -5.34 6.53 14.33
N ILE A 100 -6.57 6.03 14.25
CA ILE A 100 -6.90 4.61 14.35
C ILE A 100 -7.05 4.03 12.94
N PRO A 101 -6.19 3.08 12.54
CA PRO A 101 -6.35 2.39 11.27
C PRO A 101 -7.60 1.50 11.28
N VAL A 102 -8.39 1.58 10.22
CA VAL A 102 -9.48 0.66 9.92
C VAL A 102 -9.09 -0.08 8.65
N PHE A 103 -8.77 -1.37 8.78
CA PHE A 103 -8.55 -2.25 7.65
C PHE A 103 -9.91 -2.61 7.07
N ILE A 104 -10.15 -2.19 5.83
CA ILE A 104 -11.35 -2.56 5.07
C ILE A 104 -10.96 -3.75 4.20
N SER A 105 -11.51 -4.93 4.47
CA SER A 105 -11.07 -6.16 3.80
C SER A 105 -12.21 -7.12 3.53
N SER A 106 -12.13 -7.84 2.41
CA SER A 106 -13.02 -8.97 2.16
C SER A 106 -12.75 -10.10 3.18
N ASP A 107 -13.70 -11.02 3.33
CA ASP A 107 -13.51 -12.23 4.15
C ASP A 107 -12.26 -13.04 3.76
N ALA A 108 -11.92 -13.05 2.47
CA ALA A 108 -10.75 -13.75 1.95
C ALA A 108 -9.44 -13.04 2.30
N HIS A 109 -9.42 -11.70 2.24
CA HIS A 109 -8.21 -10.90 2.46
C HIS A 109 -7.97 -10.54 3.92
N SER A 110 -9.01 -10.56 4.76
CA SER A 110 -8.91 -10.16 6.16
C SER A 110 -7.94 -11.04 6.98
N PRO A 111 -7.95 -12.39 6.90
CA PRO A 111 -7.06 -13.20 7.74
C PRO A 111 -5.57 -12.87 7.56
N PRO A 112 -5.03 -12.73 6.34
CA PRO A 112 -3.67 -12.23 6.13
C PRO A 112 -3.43 -10.82 6.68
N VAL A 113 -4.28 -9.84 6.37
CA VAL A 113 -4.11 -8.45 6.84
C VAL A 113 -4.10 -8.36 8.37
N VAL A 114 -5.03 -9.06 9.04
CA VAL A 114 -5.12 -9.11 10.51
C VAL A 114 -3.90 -9.78 11.12
N SER A 115 -3.39 -10.85 10.50
CA SER A 115 -2.20 -11.54 10.98
C SER A 115 -0.96 -10.64 10.95
N VAL A 116 -0.80 -9.86 9.87
CA VAL A 116 0.27 -8.89 9.69
C VAL A 116 0.12 -7.73 10.68
N ALA A 117 -1.09 -7.18 10.84
CA ALA A 117 -1.36 -6.13 11.83
C ALA A 117 -0.97 -6.57 13.25
N ARG A 118 -1.33 -7.80 13.65
CA ARG A 118 -0.94 -8.37 14.94
C ARG A 118 0.57 -8.59 15.06
N ALA A 119 1.22 -9.03 13.99
CA ALA A 119 2.68 -9.15 13.94
C ALA A 119 3.38 -7.78 14.09
N ALA A 120 2.79 -6.71 13.54
CA ALA A 120 3.22 -5.33 13.72
C ALA A 120 2.91 -4.73 15.11
N GLY A 121 2.25 -5.50 15.99
CA GLY A 121 1.98 -5.10 17.37
C GLY A 121 0.58 -4.53 17.62
N PHE A 122 -0.31 -4.53 16.63
CA PHE A 122 -1.69 -4.10 16.84
C PHE A 122 -2.51 -5.12 17.63
N GLN A 123 -3.33 -4.61 18.54
CA GLN A 123 -4.55 -5.27 18.98
C GLN A 123 -5.65 -4.95 17.96
N VAL A 124 -5.99 -5.93 17.13
CA VAL A 124 -7.12 -5.83 16.21
C VAL A 124 -8.40 -6.15 16.99
N VAL A 125 -9.23 -5.13 17.22
CA VAL A 125 -10.37 -5.15 18.15
C VAL A 125 -11.57 -4.40 17.58
N GLU A 126 -12.72 -4.58 18.22
CA GLU A 126 -13.95 -3.87 17.87
C GLU A 126 -13.81 -2.34 18.01
N PRO A 127 -14.56 -1.54 17.23
CA PRO A 127 -14.45 -0.08 17.20
C PRO A 127 -14.53 0.59 18.57
N ASP A 128 -15.48 0.18 19.42
CA ASP A 128 -15.66 0.76 20.75
C ASP A 128 -14.44 0.56 21.66
N ILE A 129 -13.71 -0.55 21.48
CA ILE A 129 -12.49 -0.86 22.22
C ILE A 129 -11.32 -0.06 21.63
N ALA A 130 -11.23 0.03 20.31
CA ALA A 130 -10.16 0.76 19.62
C ALA A 130 -10.17 2.25 20.00
N LEU A 131 -11.36 2.88 20.07
CA LEU A 131 -11.51 4.28 20.46
C LEU A 131 -11.10 4.56 21.91
N GLN A 132 -11.21 3.58 22.81
CA GLN A 132 -10.77 3.69 24.20
C GLN A 132 -9.26 3.45 24.38
N ARG A 133 -8.62 2.82 23.40
CA ARG A 133 -7.20 2.45 23.41
C ARG A 133 -6.55 2.83 22.08
N PRO A 134 -6.53 4.11 21.69
CA PRO A 134 -6.18 4.50 20.32
C PRO A 134 -4.74 4.17 19.93
N ARG A 135 -3.84 3.92 20.88
CA ARG A 135 -2.49 3.45 20.59
C ARG A 135 -2.44 1.93 20.48
N TRP A 136 -1.82 1.48 19.40
CA TRP A 136 -1.64 0.06 19.08
C TRP A 136 -2.97 -0.70 18.93
N ALA A 137 -4.06 0.00 18.62
CA ALA A 137 -5.32 -0.61 18.22
C ALA A 137 -5.58 -0.37 16.73
N ALA A 138 -6.16 -1.37 16.08
CA ALA A 138 -6.68 -1.26 14.74
C ALA A 138 -8.05 -1.96 14.69
N ILE A 139 -8.85 -1.57 13.72
CA ILE A 139 -10.15 -2.17 13.45
C ILE A 139 -10.03 -2.99 12.17
N ASP A 140 -10.72 -4.13 12.13
CA ASP A 140 -10.85 -4.97 10.96
C ASP A 140 -12.33 -5.03 10.60
N GLU A 141 -12.72 -4.20 9.63
CA GLU A 141 -14.09 -4.16 9.12
C GLU A 141 -14.14 -5.10 7.92
N ARG A 142 -14.70 -6.28 8.18
CA ARG A 142 -14.89 -7.33 7.18
C ARG A 142 -16.24 -7.19 6.53
N TYR A 143 -16.28 -7.54 5.25
CA TYR A 143 -17.53 -7.69 4.56
C TYR A 143 -17.52 -9.00 3.75
N ASN A 144 -18.67 -9.66 3.76
CA ASN A 144 -18.84 -10.99 3.18
C ASN A 144 -18.94 -10.95 1.64
N GLU A 145 -19.25 -9.78 1.06
CA GLU A 145 -19.58 -9.64 -0.36
C GLU A 145 -18.43 -9.02 -1.15
N LEU A 146 -17.97 -9.71 -2.19
CA LEU A 146 -16.91 -9.20 -3.09
C LEU A 146 -17.39 -7.98 -3.88
N ASP A 147 -18.70 -7.85 -4.08
CA ASP A 147 -19.33 -6.70 -4.74
C ASP A 147 -19.77 -5.70 -3.65
N ILE A 148 -18.82 -4.88 -3.18
CA ILE A 148 -19.16 -3.77 -2.30
C ILE A 148 -19.92 -2.75 -3.14
N GLU A 149 -21.24 -2.80 -3.07
CA GLU A 149 -22.07 -1.78 -3.68
C GLU A 149 -21.75 -0.40 -3.06
N ASN A 150 -21.99 0.65 -3.84
CA ASN A 150 -21.75 2.04 -3.39
C ASN A 150 -22.43 2.34 -2.05
N GLU A 151 -23.60 1.73 -1.78
CA GLU A 151 -24.34 1.91 -0.54
C GLU A 151 -23.56 1.41 0.68
N LYS A 152 -22.92 0.24 0.59
CA LYS A 152 -22.12 -0.31 1.69
C LYS A 152 -20.84 0.50 1.91
N ALA A 153 -20.18 0.94 0.84
CA ALA A 153 -19.03 1.82 0.94
C ALA A 153 -19.41 3.14 1.64
N LEU A 154 -20.57 3.72 1.28
CA LEU A 154 -21.09 4.93 1.89
C LEU A 154 -21.41 4.74 3.38
N GLU A 155 -22.09 3.65 3.74
CA GLU A 155 -22.41 3.30 5.12
C GLU A 155 -21.15 3.26 5.99
N LEU A 156 -20.08 2.60 5.51
CA LEU A 156 -18.83 2.48 6.25
C LEU A 156 -18.10 3.83 6.37
N ILE A 157 -18.08 4.64 5.31
CA ILE A 157 -17.54 6.00 5.35
C ILE A 157 -18.29 6.86 6.37
N GLU A 158 -19.62 6.78 6.42
CA GLU A 158 -20.45 7.53 7.37
C GLU A 158 -20.29 7.02 8.81
N ARG A 159 -20.13 5.72 8.99
CA ARG A 159 -19.93 5.10 10.30
C ARG A 159 -18.60 5.50 10.95
N TYR A 160 -17.51 5.50 10.17
CA TYR A 160 -16.17 5.68 10.69
C TYR A 160 -15.59 7.09 10.51
N ASP A 161 -16.17 7.93 9.63
CA ASP A 161 -15.71 9.29 9.33
C ASP A 161 -14.18 9.36 9.05
N PRO A 162 -13.67 8.62 8.04
CA PRO A 162 -12.24 8.54 7.78
C PRO A 162 -11.69 9.87 7.28
N VAL A 163 -10.57 10.30 7.87
CA VAL A 163 -9.89 11.54 7.48
C VAL A 163 -8.92 11.35 6.31
N ALA A 164 -8.64 10.11 5.94
CA ALA A 164 -7.86 9.74 4.75
C ALA A 164 -8.13 8.27 4.37
N MET A 165 -7.84 7.92 3.13
CA MET A 165 -7.88 6.54 2.61
C MET A 165 -6.57 6.18 1.90
N VAL A 166 -6.08 4.97 2.15
CA VAL A 166 -4.84 4.46 1.55
C VAL A 166 -5.10 3.09 0.94
N SER A 167 -4.78 2.94 -0.34
CA SER A 167 -4.75 1.65 -1.03
C SER A 167 -3.32 1.21 -1.25
N VAL A 168 -2.99 -0.03 -0.91
CA VAL A 168 -1.70 -0.67 -1.21
C VAL A 168 -1.97 -1.99 -1.92
N GLU A 169 -1.58 -2.08 -3.19
CA GLU A 169 -1.77 -3.28 -4.02
C GLU A 169 -3.23 -3.72 -4.10
N CYS A 170 -4.13 -2.83 -4.51
CA CYS A 170 -5.55 -3.17 -4.69
C CYS A 170 -5.94 -3.00 -6.15
N THR A 171 -6.26 -4.11 -6.82
CA THR A 171 -6.68 -4.09 -8.23
C THR A 171 -7.96 -3.27 -8.42
N ALA A 172 -8.02 -2.50 -9.51
CA ALA A 172 -9.13 -1.65 -9.89
C ALA A 172 -9.58 -1.90 -11.33
N PRO A 173 -10.83 -1.55 -11.69
CA PRO A 173 -11.34 -1.78 -13.02
C PRO A 173 -10.73 -0.80 -14.05
N ASN A 174 -10.60 -1.30 -15.28
CA ASN A 174 -10.28 -0.49 -16.45
C ASN A 174 -11.51 0.33 -16.91
N SER A 175 -11.43 1.00 -18.08
CA SER A 175 -12.51 1.84 -18.60
C SER A 175 -13.79 1.09 -18.95
N GLU A 176 -13.70 -0.23 -19.17
CA GLU A 176 -14.85 -1.10 -19.48
C GLU A 176 -15.42 -1.77 -18.21
N GLY A 177 -14.94 -1.40 -17.02
CA GLY A 177 -15.37 -2.03 -15.77
C GLY A 177 -14.73 -3.40 -15.49
N VAL A 178 -13.75 -3.82 -16.30
CA VAL A 178 -13.11 -5.14 -16.18
C VAL A 178 -11.88 -5.04 -15.29
N TYR A 179 -11.78 -5.94 -14.31
CA TYR A 179 -10.56 -6.13 -13.52
C TYR A 179 -9.61 -7.06 -14.26
N CYS A 180 -8.33 -6.70 -14.27
CA CYS A 180 -7.31 -7.41 -15.03
C CYS A 180 -6.07 -7.65 -14.16
N SER A 181 -5.39 -8.76 -14.41
CA SER A 181 -3.97 -8.92 -14.06
C SER A 181 -3.11 -7.97 -14.89
N ILE A 182 -1.85 -7.77 -14.50
CA ILE A 182 -0.87 -6.98 -15.28
C ILE A 182 -0.65 -7.49 -16.72
N LEU A 183 -1.01 -8.75 -17.00
CA LEU A 183 -0.93 -9.36 -18.32
C LEU A 183 -2.22 -9.19 -19.15
N GLY A 184 -3.24 -8.54 -18.59
CA GLY A 184 -4.53 -8.30 -19.26
C GLY A 184 -5.48 -9.49 -19.23
N PHE A 185 -5.23 -10.52 -18.40
CA PHE A 185 -6.23 -11.57 -18.17
C PHE A 185 -7.30 -11.05 -17.22
N PRO A 186 -8.59 -11.23 -17.53
CA PRO A 186 -9.68 -10.80 -16.67
C PRO A 186 -9.65 -11.59 -15.36
N VAL A 187 -9.95 -10.89 -14.27
CA VAL A 187 -10.00 -11.45 -12.91
C VAL A 187 -11.40 -11.20 -12.35
N VAL A 188 -12.02 -12.24 -11.80
CA VAL A 188 -13.38 -12.19 -11.25
C VAL A 188 -13.32 -12.36 -9.74
N GLY A 189 -14.19 -11.68 -9.01
CA GLY A 189 -14.24 -11.75 -7.55
C GLY A 189 -13.25 -10.81 -6.85
N VAL A 190 -12.71 -9.82 -7.56
CA VAL A 190 -11.92 -8.75 -6.95
C VAL A 190 -12.85 -7.87 -6.12
N PRO A 191 -12.52 -7.60 -4.85
CA PRO A 191 -13.34 -6.70 -4.04
C PRO A 191 -13.42 -5.30 -4.64
N ALA A 192 -14.62 -4.73 -4.65
CA ALA A 192 -14.89 -3.41 -5.25
C ALA A 192 -14.39 -2.21 -4.41
N TYR A 193 -13.17 -2.26 -3.90
CA TYR A 193 -12.55 -1.18 -3.10
C TYR A 193 -12.57 0.18 -3.81
N HIS A 194 -12.52 0.19 -5.14
CA HIS A 194 -12.54 1.40 -5.95
C HIS A 194 -13.79 2.29 -5.72
N ASN A 195 -14.90 1.74 -5.24
CA ASN A 195 -16.09 2.52 -4.91
C ASN A 195 -15.84 3.48 -3.73
N PHE A 196 -15.03 3.08 -2.74
CA PHE A 196 -14.60 3.99 -1.66
C PHE A 196 -13.81 5.17 -2.19
N PHE A 197 -12.92 4.94 -3.15
CA PHE A 197 -12.06 6.00 -3.72
C PHE A 197 -12.84 6.95 -4.62
N ARG A 198 -13.87 6.48 -5.31
CA ARG A 198 -14.82 7.37 -6.03
C ARG A 198 -15.56 8.28 -5.05
N ILE A 199 -16.14 7.71 -3.99
CA ILE A 199 -16.85 8.48 -2.96
C ILE A 199 -15.90 9.45 -2.23
N ALA A 200 -14.67 9.01 -1.93
CA ALA A 200 -13.65 9.85 -1.33
C ALA A 200 -13.32 11.06 -2.22
N SER A 201 -13.19 10.86 -3.53
CA SER A 201 -12.98 11.95 -4.48
C SER A 201 -14.16 12.93 -4.48
N ASP A 202 -15.40 12.44 -4.50
CA ASP A 202 -16.60 13.28 -4.45
C ASP A 202 -16.74 14.06 -3.13
N ARG A 203 -16.30 13.46 -2.01
CA ARG A 203 -16.34 14.04 -0.66
C ARG A 203 -15.06 14.78 -0.26
N LEU A 204 -14.07 14.88 -1.15
CA LEU A 204 -12.76 15.49 -0.89
C LEU A 204 -12.02 14.88 0.33
N ILE A 205 -12.19 13.57 0.55
CA ILE A 205 -11.41 12.82 1.53
C ILE A 205 -10.04 12.52 0.90
N PRO A 206 -8.93 12.89 1.54
CA PRO A 206 -7.58 12.63 1.04
C PRO A 206 -7.32 11.15 0.71
N THR A 207 -6.73 10.89 -0.46
CA THR A 207 -6.48 9.53 -0.97
C THR A 207 -5.04 9.29 -1.41
N ILE A 208 -4.52 8.12 -1.05
CA ILE A 208 -3.21 7.63 -1.49
C ILE A 208 -3.39 6.26 -2.13
N GLY A 209 -2.76 6.05 -3.29
CA GLY A 209 -2.63 4.77 -3.95
C GLY A 209 -1.16 4.37 -4.01
N VAL A 210 -0.88 3.11 -3.73
CA VAL A 210 0.42 2.48 -3.92
C VAL A 210 0.21 1.26 -4.81
N GLY A 211 0.98 1.20 -5.89
CA GLY A 211 0.88 0.14 -6.89
C GLY A 211 2.21 -0.08 -7.57
N ASP A 212 2.33 -1.22 -8.24
CA ASP A 212 3.52 -1.57 -9.01
C ASP A 212 3.15 -2.06 -10.43
N GLY A 213 1.93 -2.52 -10.67
CA GLY A 213 1.52 -3.15 -11.93
C GLY A 213 0.94 -2.19 -12.96
N GLY A 214 0.19 -1.19 -12.51
CA GLY A 214 -0.62 -0.28 -13.33
C GLY A 214 -2.12 -0.63 -13.35
N ASN A 215 -2.51 -1.76 -12.77
CA ASN A 215 -3.89 -2.24 -12.61
C ASN A 215 -4.46 -1.92 -11.21
N GLU A 216 -3.75 -1.16 -10.38
CA GLU A 216 -4.14 -0.84 -9.02
C GLU A 216 -4.83 0.52 -8.88
N ILE A 217 -5.54 0.71 -7.77
CA ILE A 217 -6.10 2.00 -7.38
C ILE A 217 -5.01 3.07 -7.31
N GLY A 218 -5.25 4.20 -7.98
CA GLY A 218 -4.32 5.31 -8.10
C GLY A 218 -3.60 5.35 -9.45
N CYS A 219 -3.39 4.21 -10.12
CA CYS A 219 -2.72 4.14 -11.42
C CYS A 219 -3.46 4.87 -12.54
N GLY A 220 -4.73 5.25 -12.34
CA GLY A 220 -5.45 6.16 -13.23
C GLY A 220 -4.79 7.53 -13.42
N ARG A 221 -3.87 7.93 -12.52
CA ARG A 221 -3.04 9.15 -12.70
C ARG A 221 -2.03 9.02 -13.85
N ILE A 222 -1.53 7.82 -14.11
CA ILE A 222 -0.51 7.53 -15.12
C ILE A 222 -1.04 6.63 -16.24
N LEU A 223 -2.36 6.66 -16.46
CA LEU A 223 -3.08 5.80 -17.40
C LEU A 223 -2.45 5.74 -18.80
N LYS A 224 -2.02 6.90 -19.31
CA LYS A 224 -1.37 7.00 -20.62
C LYS A 224 -0.05 6.22 -20.63
N THR A 225 0.81 6.46 -19.64
CA THR A 225 2.11 5.78 -19.50
C THR A 225 1.95 4.27 -19.34
N VAL A 226 0.95 3.81 -18.56
CA VAL A 226 0.63 2.37 -18.42
C VAL A 226 0.31 1.75 -19.76
N ARG A 227 -0.61 2.34 -20.53
CA ARG A 227 -1.00 1.82 -21.84
C ARG A 227 0.16 1.83 -22.85
N GLU A 228 0.97 2.88 -22.85
CA GLU A 228 2.13 3.00 -23.75
C GLU A 228 3.20 1.95 -23.47
N LEU A 229 3.53 1.70 -22.20
CA LEU A 229 4.61 0.79 -21.83
C LEU A 229 4.20 -0.69 -21.77
N ARG A 230 2.94 -0.98 -21.47
CA ARG A 230 2.42 -2.36 -21.42
C ARG A 230 2.05 -2.90 -22.81
N GLY A 231 1.75 -2.02 -23.77
CA GLY A 231 1.44 -2.42 -25.14
C GLY A 231 0.17 -3.28 -25.24
N ILE A 232 0.10 -4.15 -26.27
CA ILE A 232 -1.02 -5.08 -26.45
C ILE A 232 -0.87 -6.24 -25.44
N PRO A 233 -1.77 -6.37 -24.45
CA PRO A 233 -1.63 -7.35 -23.37
C PRO A 233 -1.90 -8.77 -23.87
N VAL A 234 -1.23 -9.76 -23.28
CA VAL A 234 -1.37 -11.18 -23.65
C VAL A 234 -2.79 -11.69 -23.45
N GLY A 235 -3.43 -11.25 -22.36
CA GLY A 235 -4.81 -11.61 -22.03
C GLY A 235 -5.88 -10.85 -22.82
N GLY A 236 -5.49 -9.96 -23.74
CA GLY A 236 -6.40 -9.30 -24.68
C GLY A 236 -7.26 -8.17 -24.11
N ASN A 237 -7.14 -7.86 -22.81
CA ASN A 237 -7.84 -6.74 -22.17
C ASN A 237 -6.85 -5.70 -21.67
N ASP A 238 -7.25 -4.42 -21.68
CA ASP A 238 -6.48 -3.32 -21.09
C ASP A 238 -6.31 -3.54 -19.58
N PRO A 239 -5.08 -3.70 -19.06
CA PRO A 239 -4.85 -3.85 -17.63
C PRO A 239 -4.93 -2.52 -16.87
N ALA A 240 -4.92 -1.38 -17.57
CA ALA A 240 -4.74 -0.09 -16.93
C ALA A 240 -5.98 0.32 -16.12
N ALA A 241 -5.81 0.41 -14.80
CA ALA A 241 -6.85 0.87 -13.91
C ALA A 241 -7.13 2.36 -14.12
N THR A 242 -8.40 2.76 -13.96
CA THR A 242 -8.83 4.14 -14.22
C THR A 242 -8.99 4.99 -12.97
N ILE A 243 -8.92 4.37 -11.80
CA ILE A 243 -9.17 5.01 -10.51
C ILE A 243 -7.97 5.88 -10.13
N LYS A 244 -8.23 7.14 -9.81
CA LYS A 244 -7.22 8.13 -9.42
C LYS A 244 -7.22 8.31 -7.90
N THR A 245 -6.08 8.77 -7.41
CA THR A 245 -5.87 9.22 -6.02
C THR A 245 -5.15 10.58 -6.03
N ASP A 246 -5.09 11.25 -4.88
CA ASP A 246 -4.38 12.54 -4.75
C ASP A 246 -2.86 12.35 -4.87
N VAL A 247 -2.36 11.25 -4.29
CA VAL A 247 -0.98 10.79 -4.44
C VAL A 247 -1.00 9.35 -4.94
N LEU A 248 -0.24 9.09 -6.01
CA LEU A 248 0.12 7.73 -6.44
C LEU A 248 1.60 7.55 -6.14
N PHE A 249 1.95 6.56 -5.34
CA PHE A 249 3.32 6.06 -5.24
C PHE A 249 3.44 4.81 -6.12
N PHE A 250 4.12 4.95 -7.26
CA PHE A 250 4.45 3.79 -8.09
C PHE A 250 5.79 3.20 -7.65
N ALA A 251 5.78 2.00 -7.08
CA ALA A 251 6.95 1.35 -6.48
C ALA A 251 7.40 0.12 -7.29
N GLY A 252 8.56 -0.44 -6.94
CA GLY A 252 9.03 -1.71 -7.51
C GLY A 252 8.31 -2.94 -6.96
N VAL A 253 7.77 -2.79 -5.74
CA VAL A 253 6.89 -3.70 -4.97
C VAL A 253 6.02 -2.76 -4.12
N SER A 254 4.71 -2.96 -4.07
CA SER A 254 3.80 -2.05 -3.37
C SER A 254 4.08 -1.95 -1.87
N ASN A 255 4.51 -3.04 -1.23
CA ASN A 255 5.01 -3.06 0.13
C ASN A 255 6.14 -2.04 0.33
N TRP A 256 7.08 -1.94 -0.62
CA TRP A 256 8.19 -0.97 -0.53
C TRP A 256 7.70 0.47 -0.63
N GLY A 257 6.71 0.75 -1.48
CA GLY A 257 6.07 2.07 -1.51
C GLY A 257 5.47 2.41 -0.14
N GLY A 258 4.80 1.45 0.50
CA GLY A 258 4.29 1.61 1.86
C GLY A 258 5.40 1.83 2.90
N TYR A 259 6.53 1.13 2.78
CA TYR A 259 7.69 1.31 3.66
C TYR A 259 8.32 2.70 3.49
N GLY A 260 8.42 3.19 2.25
CA GLY A 260 8.91 4.53 1.96
C GLY A 260 8.03 5.62 2.59
N ILE A 261 6.71 5.48 2.50
CA ILE A 261 5.75 6.38 3.17
C ILE A 261 5.90 6.30 4.70
N ALA A 262 5.96 5.09 5.27
CA ALA A 262 6.11 4.90 6.71
C ALA A 262 7.43 5.47 7.25
N ALA A 263 8.54 5.27 6.53
CA ALA A 263 9.84 5.84 6.86
C ALA A 263 9.81 7.38 6.83
N MET A 264 9.13 7.96 5.85
CA MET A 264 8.97 9.39 5.72
C MET A 264 8.06 9.98 6.81
N ILE A 265 7.00 9.26 7.22
CA ILE A 265 6.20 9.63 8.41
C ILE A 265 7.07 9.62 9.67
N ALA A 266 7.90 8.59 9.86
CA ALA A 266 8.80 8.50 11.01
C ALA A 266 9.81 9.66 11.07
N PHE A 267 10.34 10.08 9.92
CA PHE A 267 11.20 11.27 9.84
C PHE A 267 10.43 12.57 10.13
N LEU A 268 9.29 12.80 9.46
CA LEU A 268 8.52 14.05 9.61
C LEU A 268 7.92 14.23 11.01
N SER A 269 7.64 13.13 11.71
CA SER A 269 7.16 13.14 13.09
C SER A 269 8.28 13.12 14.14
N GLU A 270 9.55 13.12 13.72
CA GLU A 270 10.73 12.97 14.58
C GLU A 270 10.64 11.74 15.51
N ASN A 271 9.95 10.70 15.05
CA ASN A 271 9.70 9.48 15.80
C ASN A 271 10.20 8.26 14.99
N PRO A 272 11.48 7.89 15.09
CA PRO A 272 12.02 6.77 14.33
C PRO A 272 11.36 5.43 14.67
N LYS A 273 10.72 5.31 15.84
CA LYS A 273 9.96 4.10 16.23
C LYS A 273 8.62 3.97 15.52
N ALA A 274 8.18 4.99 14.77
CA ALA A 274 7.00 4.90 13.91
C ALA A 274 7.26 4.06 12.66
N PHE A 275 8.53 3.79 12.30
CA PHE A 275 8.86 2.84 11.25
C PHE A 275 9.20 1.46 11.85
N HIS A 276 8.56 0.41 11.36
CA HIS A 276 8.70 -0.94 11.91
C HIS A 276 10.12 -1.50 11.70
N SER A 277 10.61 -2.33 12.62
CA SER A 277 11.97 -2.90 12.52
C SER A 277 12.06 -4.11 11.60
N ASP A 278 13.29 -4.50 11.24
CA ASP A 278 13.63 -5.77 10.57
C ASP A 278 13.05 -7.02 11.27
N VAL A 279 13.08 -7.05 12.60
CA VAL A 279 12.47 -8.11 13.41
C VAL A 279 10.95 -8.13 13.20
N THR A 280 10.34 -6.96 13.07
CA THR A 280 8.89 -6.83 12.83
C THR A 280 8.55 -7.23 11.40
N GLU A 281 9.35 -6.83 10.41
CA GLU A 281 9.22 -7.24 9.01
C GLU A 281 9.25 -8.76 8.86
N ARG A 282 10.22 -9.43 9.50
CA ARG A 282 10.27 -10.90 9.52
C ARG A 282 9.00 -11.52 10.10
N ARG A 283 8.51 -10.99 11.23
CA ARG A 283 7.26 -11.49 11.85
C ARG A 283 6.05 -11.28 10.95
N MET A 284 5.99 -10.16 10.24
CA MET A 284 4.93 -9.84 9.29
C MET A 284 4.94 -10.80 8.09
N LEU A 285 6.12 -11.07 7.51
CA LEU A 285 6.30 -12.04 6.42
C LEU A 285 5.90 -13.46 6.84
N ASP A 286 6.32 -13.92 8.02
CA ASP A 286 5.92 -15.24 8.51
C ASP A 286 4.41 -15.32 8.77
N ALA A 287 3.81 -14.25 9.29
CA ALA A 287 2.38 -14.19 9.60
C ALA A 287 1.51 -14.19 8.34
N VAL A 288 1.86 -13.40 7.32
CA VAL A 288 1.06 -13.27 6.09
C VAL A 288 0.95 -14.63 5.37
N VAL A 289 2.07 -15.36 5.28
CA VAL A 289 2.12 -16.69 4.65
C VAL A 289 1.39 -17.72 5.49
N SER A 290 1.57 -17.68 6.82
CA SER A 290 0.86 -18.59 7.74
C SER A 290 -0.66 -18.40 7.68
N ALA A 291 -1.12 -17.21 7.30
CA ALA A 291 -2.53 -16.88 7.11
C ALA A 291 -3.05 -17.21 5.69
N GLY A 292 -2.20 -17.72 4.79
CA GLY A 292 -2.59 -18.27 3.50
C GLY A 292 -2.38 -17.36 2.30
N ALA A 293 -1.88 -16.14 2.49
CA ALA A 293 -1.46 -15.29 1.37
C ALA A 293 -0.19 -15.85 0.72
N ALA A 294 -0.13 -15.81 -0.60
CA ALA A 294 0.93 -16.44 -1.39
C ALA A 294 1.73 -15.41 -2.18
N ASP A 295 2.94 -15.76 -2.60
CA ASP A 295 3.71 -14.94 -3.53
C ASP A 295 2.87 -14.72 -4.82
N GLY A 296 2.67 -13.46 -5.22
CA GLY A 296 1.78 -13.09 -6.33
C GLY A 296 2.23 -13.61 -7.70
N ALA A 297 3.53 -13.90 -7.86
CA ALA A 297 4.09 -14.40 -9.09
C ALA A 297 4.17 -15.94 -9.15
N GLU A 298 4.45 -16.59 -8.01
CA GLU A 298 4.60 -18.04 -7.91
C GLU A 298 3.32 -18.76 -7.46
N ALA A 299 2.34 -18.04 -6.91
CA ALA A 299 1.12 -18.57 -6.31
C ALA A 299 1.38 -19.69 -5.29
N SER A 300 2.47 -19.56 -4.52
CA SER A 300 2.88 -20.54 -3.53
C SER A 300 3.06 -19.90 -2.16
N LEU A 301 2.82 -20.68 -1.10
CA LEU A 301 3.00 -20.27 0.29
C LEU A 301 4.47 -20.25 0.65
N ASN A 302 5.15 -19.20 0.23
CA ASN A 302 6.53 -18.92 0.58
C ASN A 302 6.63 -17.45 1.03
N PRO A 303 7.66 -17.09 1.83
CA PRO A 303 7.78 -15.75 2.41
C PRO A 303 8.35 -14.70 1.45
N ASN A 304 8.42 -14.98 0.15
CA ASN A 304 8.85 -14.02 -0.85
C ASN A 304 7.70 -13.06 -1.17
N VAL A 305 8.06 -11.96 -1.82
CA VAL A 305 7.10 -11.04 -2.42
C VAL A 305 7.57 -10.76 -3.84
N ASP A 306 6.71 -11.03 -4.81
CA ASP A 306 6.98 -10.87 -6.25
C ASP A 306 8.25 -11.57 -6.74
N MET A 307 8.48 -12.80 -6.29
CA MET A 307 9.68 -13.61 -6.52
C MET A 307 10.96 -13.06 -5.89
N ILE A 308 10.86 -12.05 -5.02
CA ILE A 308 12.01 -11.47 -4.33
C ILE A 308 12.18 -12.15 -2.97
N ASP A 309 13.39 -12.63 -2.72
CA ASP A 309 13.71 -13.34 -1.48
C ASP A 309 13.44 -12.47 -0.25
N ASN A 310 12.78 -13.07 0.75
CA ASN A 310 12.37 -12.40 1.99
C ASN A 310 13.49 -11.59 2.68
N ARG A 311 14.77 -11.99 2.53
CA ARG A 311 15.93 -11.29 3.09
C ARG A 311 16.11 -9.91 2.49
N VAL A 312 15.80 -9.73 1.22
CA VAL A 312 15.93 -8.44 0.52
C VAL A 312 14.95 -7.42 1.08
N HIS A 313 13.72 -7.83 1.39
CA HIS A 313 12.71 -6.95 2.01
C HIS A 313 13.17 -6.49 3.40
N ILE A 314 13.72 -7.40 4.19
CA ILE A 314 14.30 -7.11 5.51
C ILE A 314 15.50 -6.16 5.40
N ASP A 315 16.40 -6.40 4.44
CA ASP A 315 17.56 -5.53 4.19
C ASP A 315 17.13 -4.14 3.73
N LEU A 316 16.09 -4.04 2.90
CA LEU A 316 15.52 -2.75 2.48
C LEU A 316 14.98 -1.96 3.67
N VAL A 317 14.27 -2.60 4.60
CA VAL A 317 13.82 -1.98 5.86
C VAL A 317 15.01 -1.48 6.70
N ASN A 318 16.09 -2.26 6.79
CA ASN A 318 17.31 -1.83 7.50
C ASN A 318 17.98 -0.60 6.85
N ILE A 319 18.02 -0.55 5.52
CA ILE A 319 18.57 0.60 4.79
C ILE A 319 17.71 1.84 5.03
N LEU A 320 16.38 1.73 4.91
CA LEU A 320 15.45 2.84 5.18
C LEU A 320 15.58 3.36 6.61
N HIS A 321 15.67 2.46 7.61
CA HIS A 321 15.94 2.83 9.00
C HIS A 321 17.22 3.65 9.15
N THR A 322 18.30 3.17 8.53
CA THR A 322 19.60 3.86 8.58
C THR A 322 19.51 5.24 7.95
N MET A 323 18.79 5.39 6.84
CA MET A 323 18.56 6.68 6.18
C MET A 323 17.79 7.65 7.08
N VAL A 324 16.69 7.20 7.70
CA VAL A 324 15.90 8.02 8.63
C VAL A 324 16.72 8.42 9.85
N MET A 325 17.42 7.47 10.48
CA MET A 325 18.22 7.72 11.67
C MET A 325 19.36 8.72 11.41
N ASN A 326 20.08 8.57 10.30
CA ASN A 326 21.14 9.51 9.92
C ASN A 326 20.61 10.91 9.61
N ALA A 327 19.38 11.01 9.08
CA ALA A 327 18.75 12.29 8.80
C ALA A 327 18.23 12.98 10.07
N LEU A 328 17.81 12.23 11.09
CA LEU A 328 17.36 12.77 12.38
C LEU A 328 18.51 13.10 13.34
N GLN A 329 19.66 12.46 13.20
CA GLN A 329 20.80 12.64 14.10
C GLN A 329 21.91 13.44 13.42
N PRO A 330 21.95 14.78 13.56
CA PRO A 330 23.03 15.57 13.01
C PRO A 330 24.36 15.16 13.67
N LEU A 331 25.38 14.97 12.83
CA LEU A 331 26.71 14.65 13.30
C LEU A 331 27.48 15.93 13.60
N GLU A 332 27.75 16.20 14.87
CA GLU A 332 28.68 17.25 15.26
C GLU A 332 30.12 16.71 15.22
N ARG A 333 30.95 17.24 14.33
CA ARG A 333 32.40 16.96 14.29
C ARG A 333 33.19 18.21 14.60
N PRO A 334 34.18 18.15 15.51
CA PRO A 334 35.07 19.27 15.80
C PRO A 334 36.23 19.41 14.79
N PHE A 335 36.18 18.71 13.64
CA PHE A 335 37.22 18.68 12.61
C PHE A 335 36.62 18.69 11.21
#